data_AF-A0A941NI84-F1
#
_entry.id   AF-A0A941NI84-F1
#
_cell.length_a   1.000
_cell.length_b   1.000
_cell.length_c   1.000
_cell.angle_alpha   90.00
_cell.angle_beta   90.00
_cell.angle_gamma   90.00
#
_symmetry.space_group_name_H-M   'P 1'
#
loop_
_entity.id
_entity.type
_entity.pdbx_description
1 polymer ?
#
loop_
_entity_poly.entity_id
_entity_poly.type
_entity_poly.pdbx_seq_one_letter_code
_entity_poly.pdbx_strand_id
1 'polypeptide(L)'
;FNVALVATKQWRWPLGNVILFFGALGIIDLLFLAANSLKIPEGGWLPLLIAAGMFLVIDTWRRGRRVHLEIIRNESLPLPLFLERADKSVQRVAGLGVFLSSRSDIVPGALLHNLKHNKILHERVVIANVVVEDTPMVPPEKRIEVEKLGKGFFGVRIHHGFFETPDVPKALEDARRFGLALDMSTATFFIGRENLIPAERSQLGRIQNWLYRAIAGNALSPVLFYNLPPNRVVELGTQTAI
;
A
#
# COMPACT_ATOMS: atom_id res chain seq x y z
N PHE A 1 -29.86 0.90 12.92
CA PHE A 1 -30.05 2.22 13.56
C PHE A 1 -29.75 3.43 12.66
N ASN A 2 -28.69 3.43 11.83
CA ASN A 2 -28.42 4.54 10.90
C ASN A 2 -29.59 4.83 9.92
N VAL A 3 -30.37 3.81 9.54
CA VAL A 3 -31.55 3.95 8.67
C VAL A 3 -32.70 4.73 9.34
N ALA A 4 -32.89 4.62 10.66
CA ALA A 4 -33.90 5.39 11.38
C ALA A 4 -33.56 6.89 11.42
N LEU A 5 -32.27 7.21 11.53
CA LEU A 5 -31.75 8.57 11.38
C LEU A 5 -32.01 9.12 9.98
N VAL A 6 -31.77 8.31 8.94
CA VAL A 6 -32.08 8.68 7.54
C VAL A 6 -33.59 8.87 7.33
N ALA A 7 -34.44 7.98 7.86
CA ALA A 7 -35.89 8.09 7.75
C ALA A 7 -36.43 9.38 8.40
N THR A 8 -35.85 9.78 9.54
CA THR A 8 -36.24 11.00 10.24
C THR A 8 -35.69 12.26 9.57
N LYS A 9 -34.42 12.25 9.15
CA LYS A 9 -33.72 13.44 8.64
C LYS A 9 -33.89 13.67 7.14
N GLN A 10 -33.83 12.60 6.34
CA GLN A 10 -33.91 12.67 4.88
C GLN A 10 -35.34 12.46 4.38
N TRP A 11 -36.03 11.43 4.87
CA TRP A 11 -37.40 11.10 4.43
C TRP A 11 -38.49 11.84 5.22
N ARG A 12 -38.10 12.59 6.26
CA ARG A 12 -38.97 13.43 7.09
C ARG A 12 -40.18 12.68 7.67
N TRP A 13 -40.01 11.41 8.00
CA TRP A 13 -41.07 10.64 8.65
C TRP A 13 -41.39 11.23 10.03
N PRO A 14 -42.68 11.26 10.43
CA PRO A 14 -43.05 11.69 11.77
C PRO A 14 -42.40 10.74 12.79
N LEU A 15 -41.89 11.30 13.89
CA LEU A 15 -41.11 10.57 14.89
C LEU A 15 -41.86 9.34 15.43
N GLY A 16 -43.19 9.44 15.56
CA GLY A 16 -44.05 8.32 15.97
C GLY A 16 -43.95 7.11 15.04
N ASN A 17 -43.93 7.30 13.72
CA ASN A 17 -43.84 6.19 12.75
C ASN A 17 -42.45 5.56 12.77
N VAL A 18 -41.40 6.38 12.93
CA VAL A 18 -40.02 5.89 13.07
C VAL A 18 -39.90 5.03 14.33
N ILE A 19 -40.40 5.52 15.47
CA ILE A 19 -40.38 4.76 16.73
C ILE A 19 -41.22 3.49 16.61
N LEU A 20 -42.40 3.55 16.00
CA LEU A 20 -43.25 2.37 15.85
C LEU A 20 -42.58 1.29 15.02
N PHE A 21 -42.11 1.61 13.81
CA PHE A 21 -41.52 0.62 12.91
C PHE A 21 -40.14 0.15 13.37
N PHE A 22 -39.21 1.07 13.63
CA PHE A 22 -37.85 0.69 14.02
C PHE A 22 -37.78 0.23 15.47
N GLY A 23 -38.68 0.70 16.35
CA GLY A 23 -38.82 0.19 17.70
C GLY A 23 -39.37 -1.22 17.72
N ALA A 24 -40.43 -1.51 16.94
CA ALA A 24 -40.95 -2.89 16.81
C ALA A 24 -39.89 -3.85 16.26
N LEU A 25 -39.17 -3.47 15.20
CA LEU A 25 -38.05 -4.26 14.67
C LEU A 25 -36.92 -4.41 15.70
N GLY A 26 -36.57 -3.34 16.42
CA GLY A 26 -35.57 -3.38 17.48
C GLY A 26 -35.95 -4.31 18.64
N ILE A 27 -37.23 -4.41 18.98
CA ILE A 27 -37.73 -5.38 19.96
C ILE A 27 -37.52 -6.81 19.47
N ILE A 28 -37.83 -7.09 18.21
CA ILE A 28 -37.60 -8.42 17.61
C ILE A 28 -36.12 -8.77 17.66
N ASP A 29 -35.24 -7.84 17.28
CA ASP A 29 -33.78 -8.03 17.32
C ASP A 29 -33.28 -8.26 18.76
N LEU A 30 -33.80 -7.51 19.74
CA LEU A 30 -33.46 -7.67 21.15
C LEU A 30 -33.90 -9.02 21.71
N LEU A 31 -35.11 -9.48 21.38
CA LEU A 31 -35.59 -10.80 21.77
C LEU A 31 -34.74 -11.90 21.15
N PHE A 32 -34.38 -11.74 19.88
CA PHE A 32 -33.48 -12.67 19.18
C PHE A 32 -32.09 -12.70 19.82
N LEU A 33 -31.51 -11.53 20.14
CA LEU A 33 -30.23 -11.43 20.82
C LEU A 33 -30.29 -12.07 22.20
N ALA A 34 -31.33 -11.81 22.99
CA ALA A 34 -31.53 -12.42 24.30
C ALA A 34 -31.60 -13.95 24.21
N ALA A 35 -32.40 -14.47 23.28
CA ALA A 35 -32.54 -15.92 23.05
C ALA A 35 -31.21 -16.58 22.64
N ASN A 36 -30.41 -15.92 21.79
CA ASN A 36 -29.09 -16.42 21.40
C ASN A 36 -28.04 -16.26 22.50
N SER A 37 -28.19 -15.25 23.36
CA SER A 37 -27.24 -14.99 24.46
C SER A 37 -27.27 -16.10 25.52
N LEU A 38 -28.44 -16.73 25.71
CA LEU A 38 -28.58 -17.92 26.57
C LEU A 38 -27.76 -19.11 26.07
N LYS A 39 -27.47 -19.19 24.76
CA LYS A 39 -26.66 -20.25 24.15
C LYS A 39 -25.15 -19.98 24.22
N ILE A 40 -24.72 -18.82 24.76
CA ILE A 40 -23.29 -18.50 24.87
C ILE A 40 -22.54 -19.53 25.71
N PRO A 41 -23.01 -19.94 26.91
CA PRO A 41 -22.34 -20.98 27.70
C PRO A 41 -22.33 -22.35 27.02
N GLU A 42 -23.36 -22.65 26.22
CA GLU A 42 -23.55 -23.95 25.53
C GLU A 42 -22.76 -24.08 24.21
N GLY A 43 -21.95 -23.07 23.85
CA GLY A 43 -21.08 -23.12 22.67
C GLY A 43 -21.04 -21.84 21.85
N GLY A 44 -21.93 -20.87 22.12
CA GLY A 44 -21.92 -19.55 21.45
C GLY A 44 -20.70 -18.69 21.76
N TRP A 45 -19.94 -19.01 22.82
CA TRP A 45 -18.69 -18.32 23.16
C TRP A 45 -17.60 -18.52 22.10
N LEU A 46 -17.57 -19.66 21.39
CA LEU A 46 -16.51 -19.97 20.42
C LEU A 46 -16.58 -19.07 19.17
N PRO A 47 -17.73 -18.93 18.47
CA PRO A 47 -17.86 -17.97 17.38
C PRO A 47 -17.55 -16.52 17.79
N LEU A 48 -17.96 -16.12 19.01
CA LEU A 48 -17.66 -14.79 19.55
C LEU A 48 -16.16 -14.58 19.76
N LEU A 49 -15.47 -15.59 20.28
CA LEU A 49 -14.01 -15.54 20.46
C LEU A 49 -13.29 -15.43 19.12
N ILE A 50 -13.69 -16.21 18.12
CA ILE A 50 -13.13 -16.13 16.76
C ILE A 50 -13.38 -14.75 16.15
N ALA A 51 -14.61 -14.24 16.24
CA ALA A 51 -14.96 -12.92 15.75
C ALA A 51 -14.16 -11.81 16.44
N ALA A 52 -13.99 -11.89 17.76
CA ALA A 52 -13.16 -10.96 18.52
C ALA A 52 -11.69 -11.03 18.10
N GLY A 53 -11.14 -12.23 17.91
CA GLY A 53 -9.78 -12.43 17.43
C GLY A 53 -9.55 -11.84 16.03
N MET A 54 -10.46 -12.12 15.08
CA MET A 54 -10.41 -11.53 13.74
C MET A 54 -10.52 -10.00 13.79
N PHE A 55 -11.44 -9.48 14.62
CA PHE A 55 -11.57 -8.04 14.81
C PHE A 55 -10.28 -7.40 15.33
N LEU A 56 -9.62 -8.03 16.31
CA LEU A 56 -8.34 -7.55 16.83
C LEU A 56 -7.24 -7.53 15.76
N VAL A 57 -7.17 -8.57 14.91
CA VAL A 57 -6.21 -8.63 13.79
C VAL A 57 -6.48 -7.50 12.80
N ILE A 58 -7.73 -7.33 12.37
CA ILE A 58 -8.12 -6.31 11.39
C ILE A 58 -7.93 -4.90 11.95
N ASP A 59 -8.34 -4.65 13.19
CA ASP A 59 -8.16 -3.34 13.85
C ASP A 59 -6.68 -3.01 14.02
N THR A 60 -5.87 -3.99 14.42
CA THR A 60 -4.41 -3.83 14.54
C THR A 60 -3.77 -3.53 13.19
N TRP A 61 -4.13 -4.27 12.14
CA TRP A 61 -3.64 -4.00 10.78
C TRP A 61 -4.02 -2.60 10.31
N ARG A 62 -5.29 -2.20 10.46
CA ARG A 62 -5.79 -0.88 10.04
C ARG A 62 -5.07 0.25 10.77
N ARG A 63 -4.92 0.17 12.10
CA ARG A 63 -4.22 1.18 12.89
C ARG A 63 -2.73 1.21 12.58
N GLY A 64 -2.09 0.05 12.55
CA GLY A 64 -0.65 -0.06 12.27
C GLY A 64 -0.28 0.44 10.89
N ARG A 65 -1.07 0.08 9.87
CA ARG A 65 -0.89 0.57 8.49
C ARG A 65 -1.03 2.08 8.41
N ARG A 66 -2.00 2.67 9.11
CA ARG A 66 -2.18 4.13 9.16
C ARG A 66 -0.94 4.81 9.77
N VAL A 67 -0.49 4.38 10.94
CA VAL A 67 0.69 4.94 11.62
C VAL A 67 1.93 4.82 10.73
N HIS A 68 2.14 3.64 10.14
CA HIS A 68 3.25 3.39 9.23
C HIS A 68 3.26 4.35 8.02
N LEU A 69 2.10 4.53 7.37
CA LEU A 69 1.96 5.44 6.23
C LEU A 69 2.18 6.91 6.64
N GLU A 70 1.80 7.32 7.85
CA GLU A 70 2.08 8.66 8.36
C GLU A 70 3.57 8.90 8.54
N ILE A 71 4.32 7.91 9.04
CA ILE A 71 5.78 8.00 9.19
C ILE A 71 6.45 8.14 7.81
N ILE A 72 6.09 7.27 6.86
CA ILE A 72 6.59 7.36 5.48
C ILE A 72 6.30 8.74 4.89
N ARG A 73 5.08 9.26 5.07
CA ARG A 73 4.71 10.59 4.56
C ARG A 73 5.56 11.69 5.19
N ASN A 74 5.84 11.63 6.49
CA ASN A 74 6.64 12.65 7.17
C ASN A 74 8.12 12.61 6.76
N GLU A 75 8.63 11.44 6.39
CA GLU A 75 10.00 11.25 5.90
C GLU A 75 10.13 11.41 4.37
N SER A 76 9.00 11.55 3.65
CA SER A 76 8.99 11.60 2.19
C SER A 76 9.45 12.95 1.63
N LEU A 77 10.25 12.91 0.57
CA LEU A 77 10.62 14.07 -0.22
C LEU A 77 9.72 14.15 -1.47
N PRO A 78 9.04 15.28 -1.75
CA PRO A 78 8.27 15.43 -2.98
C PRO A 78 9.16 15.28 -4.22
N LEU A 79 8.69 14.51 -5.20
CA LEU A 79 9.46 14.22 -6.41
C LEU A 79 9.87 15.47 -7.20
N PRO A 80 9.00 16.48 -7.43
CA PRO A 80 9.39 17.70 -8.15
C PRO A 80 10.55 18.43 -7.49
N LEU A 81 10.51 18.56 -6.15
CA LEU A 81 11.55 19.24 -5.37
C LEU A 81 12.90 18.51 -5.44
N PHE A 82 12.87 17.18 -5.52
CA PHE A 82 14.07 16.39 -5.72
C PHE A 82 14.67 16.58 -7.12
N LEU A 83 13.83 16.55 -8.17
CA LEU A 83 14.26 16.73 -9.56
C LEU A 83 14.91 18.09 -9.79
N GLU A 84 14.44 19.14 -9.13
CA GLU A 84 15.08 20.47 -9.16
C GLU A 84 16.54 20.44 -8.67
N ARG A 85 16.84 19.60 -7.67
CA ARG A 85 18.16 19.53 -7.00
C ARG A 85 19.08 18.44 -7.53
N ALA A 86 18.54 17.43 -8.22
CA ALA A 86 19.25 16.21 -8.61
C ALA A 86 20.54 16.43 -9.45
N ASP A 87 20.66 17.55 -10.18
CA ASP A 87 21.82 17.80 -11.05
C ASP A 87 23.02 18.45 -10.35
N LYS A 88 22.85 18.98 -9.13
CA LYS A 88 23.84 19.92 -8.58
C LYS A 88 25.01 19.26 -7.86
N SER A 89 25.00 17.95 -7.59
CA SER A 89 26.01 17.34 -6.70
C SER A 89 26.23 15.84 -6.78
N VAL A 90 25.60 15.11 -7.73
CA VAL A 90 25.62 13.64 -7.74
C VAL A 90 26.33 13.11 -8.99
N GLN A 91 27.25 12.19 -8.80
CA GLN A 91 27.93 11.51 -9.90
C GLN A 91 26.96 10.59 -10.64
N ARG A 92 26.91 10.71 -11.98
CA ARG A 92 26.13 9.80 -12.83
C ARG A 92 27.00 8.67 -13.36
N VAL A 93 26.45 7.46 -13.38
CA VAL A 93 27.07 6.26 -13.96
C VAL A 93 26.22 5.71 -15.09
N ALA A 94 26.86 5.10 -16.08
CA ALA A 94 26.19 4.49 -17.21
C ALA A 94 25.22 3.36 -16.77
N GLY A 95 24.13 3.20 -17.51
CA GLY A 95 23.13 2.16 -17.29
C GLY A 95 21.77 2.69 -16.81
N LEU A 96 20.91 1.75 -16.42
CA LEU A 96 19.52 2.00 -16.07
C LEU A 96 19.21 1.58 -14.63
N GLY A 97 18.84 2.54 -13.79
CA GLY A 97 18.34 2.27 -12.44
C GLY A 97 16.81 2.28 -12.41
N VAL A 98 16.19 1.14 -12.13
CA VAL A 98 14.73 1.03 -11.96
C VAL A 98 14.41 0.98 -10.47
N PHE A 99 13.79 2.03 -9.95
CA PHE A 99 13.39 2.12 -8.55
C PHE A 99 11.89 1.87 -8.43
N LEU A 100 11.51 0.81 -7.71
CA LEU A 100 10.11 0.53 -7.45
C LEU A 100 9.57 1.42 -6.34
N SER A 101 8.37 1.95 -6.54
CA SER A 101 7.68 2.83 -5.61
C SER A 101 6.19 2.49 -5.50
N SER A 102 5.64 2.60 -4.30
CA SER A 102 4.19 2.50 -4.07
C SER A 102 3.45 3.77 -4.47
N ARG A 103 4.16 4.89 -4.65
CA ARG A 103 3.60 6.21 -4.95
C ARG A 103 4.42 6.93 -6.01
N SER A 104 3.74 7.68 -6.88
CA SER A 104 4.38 8.44 -7.97
C SER A 104 4.71 9.89 -7.61
N ASP A 105 4.14 10.43 -6.53
CA ASP A 105 4.30 11.84 -6.13
C ASP A 105 5.52 12.10 -5.22
N ILE A 106 6.10 11.04 -4.66
CA ILE A 106 7.23 11.09 -3.72
C ILE A 106 8.44 10.33 -4.28
N VAL A 107 9.63 10.74 -3.84
CA VAL A 107 10.87 10.04 -4.18
C VAL A 107 10.89 8.68 -3.50
N PRO A 108 11.21 7.58 -4.21
CA PRO A 108 11.29 6.26 -3.60
C PRO A 108 12.36 6.21 -2.51
N GLY A 109 12.05 5.59 -1.37
CA GLY A 109 13.01 5.47 -0.25
C GLY A 109 14.32 4.78 -0.65
N ALA A 110 14.25 3.77 -1.53
CA ALA A 110 15.42 3.11 -2.10
C ALA A 110 16.35 4.07 -2.86
N LEU A 111 15.79 5.05 -3.59
CA LEU A 111 16.58 6.04 -4.31
C LEU A 111 17.29 7.00 -3.34
N LEU A 112 16.57 7.49 -2.33
CA LEU A 112 17.15 8.35 -1.30
C LEU A 112 18.26 7.63 -0.52
N HIS A 113 18.04 6.36 -0.18
CA HIS A 113 19.03 5.54 0.52
C HIS A 113 20.27 5.28 -0.34
N ASN A 114 20.08 4.94 -1.63
CA ASN A 114 21.18 4.79 -2.58
C ASN A 114 22.01 6.07 -2.68
N LEU A 115 21.37 7.23 -2.76
CA LEU A 115 22.07 8.52 -2.82
C LEU A 115 22.81 8.84 -1.52
N LYS A 116 22.21 8.54 -0.36
CA LYS A 116 22.83 8.77 0.95
C LYS A 116 24.13 7.97 1.12
N HIS A 117 24.15 6.72 0.70
CA HIS A 117 25.28 5.82 0.94
C HIS A 117 26.26 5.72 -0.24
N ASN A 118 25.74 5.56 -1.45
CA ASN A 118 26.56 5.35 -2.65
C ASN A 118 26.91 6.65 -3.38
N LYS A 119 26.11 7.72 -3.19
CA LYS A 119 26.29 9.03 -3.84
C LYS A 119 26.34 8.97 -5.38
N ILE A 120 25.72 7.94 -5.94
CA ILE A 120 25.71 7.64 -7.38
C ILE A 120 24.27 7.62 -7.89
N LEU A 121 24.06 8.15 -9.08
CA LEU A 121 22.81 8.07 -9.83
C LEU A 121 23.06 7.40 -11.18
N HIS A 122 22.10 6.64 -11.70
CA HIS A 122 22.22 6.11 -13.06
C HIS A 122 21.94 7.24 -14.07
N GLU A 123 22.51 7.15 -15.27
CA GLU A 123 22.21 8.09 -16.37
C GLU A 123 20.71 8.14 -16.67
N ARG A 124 20.07 6.96 -16.66
CA ARG A 124 18.63 6.81 -16.78
C ARG A 124 18.04 6.20 -15.51
N VAL A 125 17.03 6.87 -14.99
CA VAL A 125 16.35 6.47 -13.75
C VAL A 125 14.86 6.34 -14.05
N VAL A 126 14.33 5.14 -13.82
CA VAL A 126 12.90 4.85 -13.93
C VAL A 126 12.34 4.71 -12.53
N ILE A 127 11.33 5.52 -12.21
CA ILE A 127 10.51 5.36 -11.01
C ILE A 127 9.29 4.55 -11.45
N ALA A 128 9.31 3.26 -11.14
CA ALA A 128 8.25 2.32 -11.51
C ALA A 128 7.22 2.23 -10.39
N ASN A 129 5.96 2.49 -10.72
CA ASN A 129 4.84 2.37 -9.81
C ASN A 129 3.88 1.30 -10.34
N VAL A 130 3.61 0.28 -9.53
CA VAL A 130 2.70 -0.82 -9.89
C VAL A 130 1.35 -0.56 -9.21
N VAL A 131 0.29 -0.46 -10.01
CA VAL A 131 -1.07 -0.15 -9.58
C VAL A 131 -1.97 -1.35 -9.88
N VAL A 132 -2.63 -1.84 -8.83
CA VAL A 132 -3.67 -2.87 -8.97
C VAL A 132 -5.00 -2.17 -9.19
N GLU A 133 -5.66 -2.46 -10.30
CA GLU A 133 -6.98 -1.92 -10.66
C GLU A 133 -8.11 -2.82 -10.15
N ASP A 134 -9.28 -2.24 -9.88
CA ASP A 134 -10.50 -2.97 -9.45
C ASP A 134 -11.17 -3.76 -10.60
N THR A 135 -10.45 -3.98 -11.70
CA THR A 135 -10.91 -4.75 -12.86
C THR A 135 -10.12 -6.05 -12.97
N PRO A 136 -10.73 -7.14 -13.49
CA PRO A 136 -10.05 -8.45 -13.52
C PRO A 136 -8.80 -8.43 -14.40
N MET A 137 -8.86 -7.73 -15.53
CA MET A 137 -7.75 -7.55 -16.47
C MET A 137 -7.77 -6.13 -17.03
N VAL A 138 -6.58 -5.54 -17.21
CA VAL A 138 -6.46 -4.19 -17.78
C VAL A 138 -6.19 -4.28 -19.30
N PRO A 139 -6.88 -3.49 -20.15
CA PRO A 139 -6.60 -3.46 -21.59
C PRO A 139 -5.16 -3.01 -21.90
N PRO A 140 -4.48 -3.58 -22.91
CA PRO A 140 -3.07 -3.31 -23.22
C PRO A 140 -2.69 -1.83 -23.40
N GLU A 141 -3.64 -1.00 -23.83
CA GLU A 141 -3.46 0.44 -24.06
C GLU A 141 -3.39 1.24 -22.75
N LYS A 142 -4.06 0.77 -21.70
CA LYS A 142 -4.12 1.41 -20.37
C LYS A 142 -3.13 0.81 -19.36
N ARG A 143 -2.40 -0.23 -19.76
CA ARG A 143 -1.45 -0.94 -18.87
C ARG A 143 -0.24 -0.11 -18.47
N ILE A 144 0.18 0.82 -19.31
CA ILE A 144 1.44 1.54 -19.12
C ILE A 144 1.21 3.01 -19.40
N GLU A 145 1.57 3.84 -18.42
CA GLU A 145 1.66 5.28 -18.60
C GLU A 145 3.10 5.71 -18.34
N VAL A 146 3.64 6.51 -19.26
CA VAL A 146 5.03 7.00 -19.18
C VAL A 146 5.03 8.51 -19.08
N GLU A 147 5.68 9.02 -18.05
CA GLU A 147 5.90 10.44 -17.81
C GLU A 147 7.39 10.76 -17.93
N LYS A 148 7.74 11.73 -18.78
CA LYS A 148 9.12 12.23 -18.89
C LYS A 148 9.32 13.33 -17.86
N LEU A 149 10.04 13.00 -16.79
CA LEU A 149 10.31 13.92 -15.67
C LEU A 149 11.52 14.84 -15.94
N GLY A 150 12.26 14.58 -17.02
CA GLY A 150 13.46 15.32 -17.40
C GLY A 150 14.72 14.84 -16.68
N LYS A 151 15.89 15.32 -17.09
CA LYS A 151 17.19 15.02 -16.45
C LYS A 151 17.48 13.50 -16.36
N GLY A 152 17.03 12.73 -17.35
CA GLY A 152 17.16 11.27 -17.36
C GLY A 152 16.21 10.52 -16.42
N PHE A 153 15.26 11.21 -15.76
CA PHE A 153 14.22 10.59 -14.96
C PHE A 153 12.95 10.33 -15.77
N PHE A 154 12.34 9.19 -15.49
CA PHE A 154 11.09 8.74 -16.09
C PHE A 154 10.18 8.17 -15.01
N GLY A 155 8.93 8.62 -14.97
CA GLY A 155 7.88 7.98 -14.19
C GLY A 155 7.19 6.94 -15.06
N VAL A 156 7.03 5.71 -14.57
CA VAL A 156 6.29 4.67 -15.28
C VAL A 156 5.24 4.10 -14.33
N ARG A 157 3.97 4.23 -14.71
CA ARG A 157 2.86 3.57 -14.02
C ARG A 157 2.48 2.31 -14.77
N ILE A 158 2.44 1.19 -14.06
CA ILE A 158 2.16 -0.14 -14.58
C ILE A 158 0.85 -0.59 -13.93
N HIS A 159 -0.22 -0.61 -14.72
CA HIS A 159 -1.56 -0.97 -14.29
C HIS A 159 -1.81 -2.45 -14.60
N HIS A 160 -2.29 -3.19 -13.61
CA HIS A 160 -2.70 -4.59 -13.79
C HIS A 160 -4.02 -4.86 -13.07
N GLY A 161 -4.78 -5.81 -13.60
CA GLY A 161 -6.00 -6.27 -12.97
C GLY A 161 -5.72 -7.20 -11.80
N PHE A 162 -6.73 -7.43 -10.96
CA PHE A 162 -6.58 -8.28 -9.77
C PHE A 162 -6.44 -9.77 -10.08
N PHE A 163 -6.74 -10.24 -11.31
CA PHE A 163 -6.45 -11.60 -11.77
C PHE A 163 -5.10 -11.72 -12.50
N GLU A 164 -4.37 -10.61 -12.69
CA GLU A 164 -3.10 -10.57 -13.42
C GLU A 164 -1.91 -10.60 -12.44
N THR A 165 -0.82 -11.25 -12.85
CA THR A 165 0.45 -11.17 -12.13
C THR A 165 1.30 -10.04 -12.73
N PRO A 166 1.79 -9.08 -11.94
CA PRO A 166 2.59 -8.00 -12.47
C PRO A 166 3.98 -8.50 -12.90
N ASP A 167 4.38 -8.12 -14.12
CA ASP A 167 5.72 -8.38 -14.66
C ASP A 167 6.35 -7.04 -15.02
N VAL A 168 7.16 -6.52 -14.10
CA VAL A 168 7.78 -5.19 -14.24
C VAL A 168 8.78 -5.15 -15.39
N PRO A 169 9.71 -6.11 -15.56
CA PRO A 169 10.64 -6.12 -16.69
C PRO A 169 9.93 -6.10 -18.04
N LYS A 170 8.91 -6.96 -18.22
CA LYS A 170 8.13 -7.02 -19.46
C LYS A 170 7.36 -5.72 -19.72
N ALA A 171 6.74 -5.15 -18.68
CA ALA A 171 6.06 -3.86 -18.80
C ALA A 171 7.02 -2.73 -19.22
N LEU A 172 8.27 -2.75 -18.75
CA LEU A 172 9.28 -1.76 -19.15
C LEU A 172 9.78 -1.98 -20.59
N GLU A 173 9.85 -3.23 -21.07
CA GLU A 173 10.11 -3.52 -22.48
C GLU A 173 8.98 -2.98 -23.37
N ASP A 174 7.72 -3.22 -22.97
CA ASP A 174 6.54 -2.72 -23.66
C ASP A 174 6.47 -1.17 -23.62
N ALA A 175 7.08 -0.52 -22.63
CA ALA A 175 7.16 0.94 -22.54
C ALA A 175 7.97 1.57 -23.70
N ARG A 176 8.76 0.78 -24.43
CA ARG A 176 9.49 1.23 -25.63
C ARG A 176 8.57 1.86 -26.67
N ARG A 177 7.32 1.38 -26.79
CA ARG A 177 6.31 1.93 -27.72
C ARG A 177 5.90 3.37 -27.41
N PHE A 178 6.10 3.83 -26.18
CA PHE A 178 5.83 5.21 -25.74
C PHE A 178 7.05 6.12 -25.85
N GLY A 179 8.06 5.71 -26.64
CA GLY A 179 9.29 6.50 -26.86
C GLY A 179 10.31 6.39 -25.74
N LEU A 180 10.18 5.39 -24.86
CA LEU A 180 11.12 5.09 -23.79
C LEU A 180 12.01 3.91 -24.21
N ALA A 181 12.99 4.16 -25.08
CA ALA A 181 13.92 3.13 -25.54
C ALA A 181 14.93 2.76 -24.44
N LEU A 182 14.52 1.99 -23.44
CA LEU A 182 15.37 1.47 -22.37
C LEU A 182 16.19 0.28 -22.86
N ASP A 183 17.42 0.18 -22.35
CA ASP A 183 18.21 -1.03 -22.46
C ASP A 183 18.03 -1.84 -21.17
N MET A 184 17.28 -2.94 -21.28
CA MET A 184 16.98 -3.82 -20.15
C MET A 184 18.18 -4.70 -19.77
N SER A 185 19.20 -4.81 -20.63
CA SER A 185 20.39 -5.61 -20.33
C SER A 185 21.28 -4.98 -19.26
N THR A 186 21.27 -3.63 -19.18
CA THR A 186 21.98 -2.81 -18.19
C THR A 186 21.10 -2.36 -17.02
N ALA A 187 19.88 -2.89 -16.93
CA ALA A 187 18.92 -2.53 -15.89
C ALA A 187 19.28 -3.18 -14.54
N THR A 188 19.36 -2.34 -13.50
CA THR A 188 19.41 -2.78 -12.09
C THR A 188 18.12 -2.35 -11.39
N PHE A 189 17.43 -3.30 -10.77
CA PHE A 189 16.17 -3.07 -10.06
C PHE A 189 16.44 -2.84 -8.58
N PHE A 190 16.06 -1.66 -8.10
CA PHE A 190 16.17 -1.26 -6.71
C PHE A 190 14.81 -1.37 -6.04
N ILE A 191 14.75 -2.17 -4.98
CA ILE A 191 13.57 -2.33 -4.14
C ILE A 191 13.89 -1.83 -2.74
N GLY A 192 13.01 -1.02 -2.19
CA GLY A 192 13.06 -0.69 -0.76
C GLY A 192 12.46 -1.83 0.04
N ARG A 193 13.19 -2.32 1.05
CA ARG A 193 12.65 -3.27 2.03
C ARG A 193 12.58 -2.59 3.38
N GLU A 194 11.38 -2.41 3.90
CA GLU A 194 11.17 -1.76 5.19
C GLU A 194 11.10 -2.81 6.29
N ASN A 195 12.10 -2.82 7.16
CA ASN A 195 12.09 -3.64 8.38
C ASN A 195 11.51 -2.80 9.52
N LEU A 196 10.37 -3.25 10.05
CA LEU A 196 9.67 -2.55 11.12
C LEU A 196 10.28 -2.86 12.48
N ILE A 197 10.87 -1.84 13.13
CA ILE A 197 11.45 -1.94 14.47
C ILE A 197 10.56 -1.21 15.48
N PRO A 198 10.58 -1.58 16.77
CA PRO A 198 9.78 -0.89 17.78
C PRO A 198 10.35 0.51 18.05
N ALA A 199 9.51 1.54 17.99
CA ALA A 199 9.89 2.89 18.39
C ALA A 199 9.90 3.06 19.92
N GLU A 200 10.75 3.97 20.43
CA GLU A 200 10.75 4.35 21.85
C GLU A 200 9.40 4.95 22.30
N ARG A 201 8.74 5.68 21.39
CA ARG A 201 7.38 6.23 21.57
C ARG A 201 6.50 5.84 20.39
N SER A 202 5.89 4.65 20.48
CA SER A 202 4.92 4.18 19.50
C SER A 202 3.55 4.83 19.73
N GLN A 203 2.84 5.17 18.64
CA GLN A 203 1.42 5.54 18.71
C GLN A 203 0.50 4.32 18.91
N LEU A 204 1.06 3.10 18.82
CA LEU A 204 0.34 1.84 19.04
C LEU A 204 0.63 1.29 20.44
N GLY A 205 -0.34 0.60 21.02
CA GLY A 205 -0.10 -0.20 22.24
C GLY A 205 0.91 -1.33 21.98
N ARG A 206 1.65 -1.76 23.00
CA ARG A 206 2.72 -2.78 22.87
C ARG A 206 2.29 -4.05 22.14
N ILE A 207 1.11 -4.58 22.48
CA ILE A 207 0.57 -5.80 21.87
C ILE A 207 0.20 -5.56 20.40
N GLN A 208 -0.46 -4.45 20.10
CA GLN A 208 -0.84 -4.09 18.73
C GLN A 208 0.41 -3.87 17.85
N ASN A 209 1.45 -3.24 18.41
CA ASN A 209 2.71 -3.03 17.72
C ASN A 209 3.39 -4.36 17.38
N TRP A 210 3.49 -5.28 18.35
CA TRP A 210 4.04 -6.61 18.13
C TRP A 210 3.24 -7.39 17.07
N LEU A 211 1.91 -7.42 17.20
CA LEU A 211 1.04 -8.14 16.28
C LEU A 211 1.11 -7.55 14.87
N TYR A 212 1.11 -6.23 14.72
CA TYR A 212 1.28 -5.56 13.42
C TYR A 212 2.61 -5.94 12.76
N ARG A 213 3.72 -5.89 13.51
CA ARG A 213 5.04 -6.29 13.00
C ARG A 213 5.08 -7.75 12.58
N ALA A 214 4.48 -8.64 13.36
CA ALA A 214 4.39 -10.06 13.03
C ALA A 214 3.60 -10.27 11.72
N ILE A 215 2.44 -9.62 11.55
CA ILE A 215 1.63 -9.74 10.32
C ILE A 215 2.39 -9.14 9.13
N ALA A 216 2.95 -7.94 9.27
CA ALA A 216 3.66 -7.25 8.20
C ALA A 216 4.94 -8.00 7.77
N GLY A 217 5.66 -8.61 8.72
CA GLY A 217 6.86 -9.40 8.45
C GLY A 217 6.60 -10.71 7.70
N ASN A 218 5.36 -11.21 7.69
CA ASN A 218 4.95 -12.39 6.93
C ASN A 218 4.44 -12.06 5.51
N ALA A 219 4.47 -10.80 5.08
CA ALA A 219 4.07 -10.43 3.72
C ALA A 219 5.05 -11.01 2.67
N LEU A 220 4.51 -11.43 1.52
CA LEU A 220 5.27 -11.94 0.38
C LEU A 220 6.40 -10.98 -0.03
N SER A 221 7.55 -11.54 -0.39
CA SER A 221 8.67 -10.75 -0.91
C SER A 221 8.26 -10.01 -2.19
N PRO A 222 8.49 -8.69 -2.29
CA PRO A 222 8.21 -7.91 -3.49
C PRO A 222 8.91 -8.45 -4.75
N VAL A 223 10.08 -9.08 -4.61
CA VAL A 223 10.87 -9.64 -5.74
C VAL A 223 10.09 -10.71 -6.49
N LEU A 224 9.48 -11.63 -5.74
CA LEU A 224 8.68 -12.71 -6.31
C LEU A 224 7.34 -12.18 -6.84
N PHE A 225 6.76 -11.20 -6.16
CA PHE A 225 5.48 -10.62 -6.58
C PHE A 225 5.58 -9.88 -7.92
N TYR A 226 6.67 -9.13 -8.14
CA TYR A 226 6.87 -8.32 -9.36
C TYR A 226 7.62 -9.04 -10.51
N ASN A 227 7.84 -10.35 -10.37
CA ASN A 227 8.58 -11.20 -11.32
C ASN A 227 9.97 -10.63 -11.72
N LEU A 228 10.72 -10.13 -10.74
CA LEU A 228 12.00 -9.47 -11.01
C LEU A 228 13.14 -10.50 -11.18
N PRO A 229 14.09 -10.27 -12.11
CA PRO A 229 15.21 -11.18 -12.33
C PRO A 229 16.15 -11.17 -11.12
N PRO A 230 16.34 -12.29 -10.41
CA PRO A 230 17.02 -12.30 -9.10
C PRO A 230 18.48 -11.82 -9.18
N ASN A 231 19.15 -12.02 -10.31
CA ASN A 231 20.55 -11.63 -10.51
C ASN A 231 20.73 -10.13 -10.83
N ARG A 232 19.65 -9.34 -10.89
CA ARG A 232 19.70 -7.89 -11.19
C ARG A 232 18.89 -7.05 -10.19
N VAL A 233 18.59 -7.61 -9.02
CA VAL A 233 17.85 -6.93 -7.96
C VAL A 233 18.78 -6.55 -6.83
N VAL A 234 18.66 -5.31 -6.37
CA VAL A 234 19.29 -4.79 -5.16
C VAL A 234 18.20 -4.42 -4.18
N GLU A 235 18.10 -5.15 -3.08
CA GLU A 235 17.23 -4.77 -1.96
C GLU A 235 17.95 -3.82 -1.02
N LEU A 236 17.42 -2.62 -0.87
CA LEU A 236 17.91 -1.62 0.07
C LEU A 236 17.01 -1.65 1.31
N GLY A 237 17.52 -2.29 2.36
CA GLY A 237 16.85 -2.37 3.64
C GLY A 237 16.91 -1.05 4.40
N THR A 238 15.75 -0.55 4.84
CA THR A 238 15.64 0.54 5.82
C THR A 238 14.99 0.03 7.09
N GLN A 239 15.40 0.58 8.24
CA GLN A 239 14.72 0.31 9.50
C GLN A 239 13.76 1.47 9.79
N THR A 240 12.47 1.15 9.87
CA THR A 240 11.43 2.13 10.18
C THR A 240 10.89 1.84 11.57
N ALA A 241 11.01 2.80 12.48
CA ALA A 241 10.52 2.66 13.84
C ALA A 241 9.01 2.95 13.90
N ILE A 242 8.22 2.00 14.42
CA ILE A 242 6.75 2.11 14.61
C ILE A 242 6.38 2.00 16.08
#